data_AF-A0A8X6TQ60-F1
#
_entry.id   AF-A0A8X6TQ60-F1
#
_cell.length_a   1.000
_cell.length_b   1.000
_cell.length_c   1.000
_cell.angle_alpha   90.00
_cell.angle_beta   90.00
_cell.angle_gamma   90.00
#
_symmetry.space_group_name_H-M   'P 1'
#
loop_
_entity.id
_entity.type
_entity.pdbx_description
1 polymer ?
#
loop_
_entity_poly.entity_id
_entity_poly.type
_entity_poly.pdbx_seq_one_letter_code
_entity_poly.pdbx_strand_id
1 'polypeptide(L)'
;MIIDTGANVAIIRTDLDYKLGEKNSSGRHPALPSKLIRGVLVASSLVDLSRNVIPVRVANIISDKAKVIKEGEVLATCTPVTCINRIFQATLSESSDSLINELIQSAELDDKQRSAAGKLLRGFEELFSRKLDDVRRTKMTRHRTDTGNHLPIKQHPRRLPFAKQEEVANLLMKMQQNDIIEPSESPWASPIILVRKKDD
;
A
#
# COMPACT_ATOMS: atom_id res chain seq x y z
N MET A 1 -4.18 14.73 -3.69
CA MET A 1 -3.56 15.16 -4.97
C MET A 1 -2.25 14.40 -5.12
N ILE A 2 -2.15 13.48 -6.07
CA ILE A 2 -0.88 12.82 -6.42
C ILE A 2 -0.11 13.87 -7.20
N ILE A 3 0.99 14.36 -6.64
CA ILE A 3 1.90 15.22 -7.39
C ILE A 3 2.83 14.25 -8.11
N ASP A 4 2.72 14.18 -9.44
CA ASP A 4 3.78 13.61 -10.26
C ASP A 4 5.02 14.48 -10.00
N THR A 5 5.98 13.92 -9.28
CA THR A 5 7.19 14.66 -8.90
C THR A 5 8.16 14.77 -10.06
N GLY A 6 7.89 14.14 -11.21
CA GLY A 6 8.91 13.85 -12.20
C GLY A 6 10.08 13.08 -11.57
N ALA A 7 11.09 12.78 -12.37
CA ALA A 7 12.29 12.04 -11.96
C ALA A 7 13.17 12.77 -10.91
N ASN A 8 12.74 13.91 -10.37
CA ASN A 8 13.56 14.82 -9.58
C ASN A 8 13.38 14.67 -8.08
N VAL A 9 12.48 13.83 -7.58
CA VAL A 9 12.39 13.54 -6.14
C VAL A 9 12.90 12.13 -5.87
N ALA A 10 13.70 11.97 -4.81
CA ALA A 10 14.26 10.70 -4.42
C ALA A 10 14.26 10.52 -2.90
N ILE A 11 14.35 9.27 -2.46
CA ILE A 11 14.54 8.92 -1.05
C ILE A 11 16.01 8.53 -0.86
N ILE A 12 16.66 9.15 0.12
CA ILE A 12 17.99 8.76 0.58
C ILE A 12 17.82 7.73 1.70
N ARG A 13 18.52 6.59 1.59
CA ARG A 13 18.56 5.55 2.63
C ARG A 13 19.98 5.02 2.81
N THR A 14 20.28 4.58 4.02
CA THR A 14 21.41 3.68 4.25
C THR A 14 20.94 2.27 3.98
N ASP A 15 21.59 1.54 3.08
CA ASP A 15 21.32 0.10 2.96
C ASP A 15 21.82 -0.56 4.24
N LEU A 16 20.87 -0.88 5.11
CA LEU A 16 21.07 -1.61 6.35
C LEU A 16 20.98 -3.12 6.13
N ASP A 17 21.09 -3.58 4.88
CA ASP A 17 21.02 -4.99 4.48
C ASP A 17 22.28 -5.77 4.87
N TYR A 18 22.58 -5.80 6.17
CA TYR A 18 23.30 -6.90 6.79
C TYR A 18 22.29 -8.03 7.07
N LYS A 19 21.93 -8.75 6.00
CA LYS A 19 21.36 -10.12 5.96
C LYS A 19 20.20 -10.46 6.92
N LEU A 20 18.99 -10.58 6.37
CA LEU A 20 18.19 -11.79 6.52
C LEU A 20 17.94 -12.34 5.11
N GLY A 21 18.45 -13.55 4.86
CA GLY A 21 18.45 -14.14 3.53
C GLY A 21 17.08 -14.61 3.10
N GLU A 22 16.62 -14.13 1.94
CA GLU A 22 15.75 -14.90 1.06
C GLU A 22 16.28 -14.77 -0.37
N LYS A 23 16.68 -15.91 -0.94
CA LYS A 23 17.05 -16.03 -2.35
C LYS A 23 15.76 -16.12 -3.15
N ASN A 24 15.35 -15.04 -3.80
CA ASN A 24 14.40 -15.11 -4.90
C ASN A 24 15.09 -14.70 -6.20
N SER A 25 15.24 -15.69 -7.08
CA SER A 25 15.79 -15.58 -8.43
C SER A 25 14.88 -14.74 -9.33
N SER A 26 15.51 -14.03 -10.28
CA SER A 26 14.94 -13.32 -11.43
C SER A 26 14.38 -11.90 -11.23
N GLY A 27 15.21 -11.01 -10.71
CA GLY A 27 15.12 -9.57 -10.97
C GLY A 27 16.52 -9.01 -11.14
N ARG A 28 16.80 -8.28 -12.22
CA ARG A 28 18.06 -7.54 -12.35
C ARG A 28 18.07 -6.47 -11.25
N HIS A 29 18.73 -6.76 -10.13
CA HIS A 29 19.08 -5.72 -9.17
C HIS A 29 19.97 -4.68 -9.88
N PRO A 30 19.68 -3.37 -9.77
CA PRO A 30 20.66 -2.36 -10.13
C PRO A 30 21.94 -2.65 -9.33
N ALA A 31 23.08 -2.62 -10.01
CA ALA A 31 24.37 -2.91 -9.39
C ALA A 31 24.53 -2.06 -8.11
N LEU A 32 24.61 -2.72 -6.96
CA LEU A 32 24.84 -2.07 -5.68
C LEU A 32 26.13 -1.24 -5.77
N PRO A 33 26.09 0.06 -5.44
CA PRO A 33 27.31 0.87 -5.43
C PRO A 33 28.31 0.27 -4.44
N SER A 34 29.57 0.30 -4.84
CA SER A 34 30.70 -0.19 -4.08
C SER A 34 30.73 0.41 -2.67
N LYS A 35 30.45 -0.46 -1.69
CA LYS A 35 30.91 -0.37 -0.29
C LYS A 35 30.49 0.92 0.46
N LEU A 36 29.24 0.93 0.97
CA LEU A 36 28.78 1.90 1.97
C LEU A 36 29.70 1.93 3.20
N ILE A 37 29.85 3.11 3.79
CA ILE A 37 30.66 3.31 4.99
C ILE A 37 30.01 2.61 6.20
N ARG A 38 30.58 1.49 6.64
CA ARG A 38 30.07 0.71 7.79
C ARG A 38 29.97 1.54 9.06
N GLY A 39 28.82 1.54 9.74
CA GLY A 39 28.65 2.21 11.03
C GLY A 39 28.34 3.71 10.96
N VAL A 40 28.11 4.23 9.76
CA VAL A 40 27.52 5.55 9.54
C VAL A 40 26.08 5.34 9.09
N LEU A 41 25.13 5.91 9.82
CA LEU A 41 23.71 5.91 9.49
C LEU A 41 23.33 7.26 8.85
N VAL A 42 22.59 7.23 7.76
CA VAL A 42 21.98 8.42 7.16
C VAL A 42 20.47 8.34 7.36
N ALA A 43 19.90 9.39 7.92
CA ALA A 43 18.46 9.47 8.17
C ALA A 43 17.68 9.41 6.86
N SER A 44 16.67 8.55 6.80
CA SER A 44 15.79 8.44 5.63
C SER A 44 15.13 9.79 5.35
N SER A 45 15.39 10.36 4.17
CA SER A 45 14.94 11.71 3.82
C SER A 45 14.42 11.74 2.40
N LEU A 46 13.31 12.45 2.19
CA LEU A 46 12.77 12.75 0.87
C LEU A 46 13.43 14.03 0.36
N VAL A 47 14.08 13.97 -0.80
CA VAL A 47 14.95 15.04 -1.30
C VAL A 47 14.65 15.37 -2.75
N ASP A 48 14.86 16.62 -3.10
CA ASP A 48 14.75 17.14 -4.46
C ASP A 48 16.14 17.16 -5.11
N LEU A 49 16.32 16.32 -6.13
CA LEU A 49 17.53 16.13 -6.93
C LEU A 49 17.81 17.30 -7.88
N SER A 50 16.89 18.25 -8.07
CA SER A 50 17.18 19.48 -8.81
C SER A 50 18.15 20.40 -8.06
N ARG A 51 18.36 20.16 -6.77
CA ARG A 51 19.27 20.93 -5.92
C ARG A 51 20.68 20.38 -6.03
N ASN A 52 21.64 21.28 -6.28
CA ASN A 52 23.05 20.92 -6.38
C ASN A 52 23.68 20.48 -5.04
N VAL A 53 23.02 20.81 -3.92
CA VAL A 53 23.44 20.41 -2.56
C VAL A 53 22.22 19.92 -1.78
N ILE A 54 22.34 18.72 -1.21
CA ILE A 54 21.27 18.07 -0.44
C ILE A 54 21.75 17.87 1.00
N PRO A 55 21.17 18.59 1.98
CA PRO A 55 21.53 18.38 3.39
C PRO A 55 21.02 17.02 3.87
N VAL A 56 21.90 16.23 4.49
CA VAL A 56 21.56 14.93 5.07
C VAL A 56 21.96 14.89 6.55
N ARG A 57 21.14 14.23 7.38
CA ARG A 57 21.49 13.97 8.78
C ARG A 57 22.24 12.65 8.87
N VAL A 58 23.39 12.69 9.52
CA VAL A 58 24.31 11.56 9.64
C VAL A 58 24.56 11.25 11.11
N ALA A 59 24.59 9.97 11.48
CA ALA A 59 24.91 9.50 12.82
C ALA A 59 26.00 8.42 12.77
N ASN A 60 26.98 8.49 13.67
CA ASN A 60 27.93 7.41 13.89
C ASN A 60 27.34 6.45 14.93
N ILE A 61 27.12 5.18 14.56
CA ILE A 61 26.33 4.22 15.34
C ILE A 61 27.10 3.00 15.85
N ILE A 62 28.36 2.80 15.43
CA ILE A 62 29.13 1.58 15.77
C ILE A 62 30.37 1.87 16.63
N SER A 63 30.85 3.11 16.72
CA SER A 63 32.11 3.40 17.42
C SER A 63 32.05 4.69 18.23
N ASP A 64 32.67 4.64 19.42
CA ASP A 64 33.10 5.78 20.23
C ASP A 64 34.24 6.59 19.59
N LYS A 65 34.83 6.09 18.50
CA LYS A 65 35.88 6.77 17.74
C LYS A 65 35.29 7.63 16.64
N ALA A 66 35.89 8.80 16.43
CA ALA A 66 35.56 9.68 15.33
C ALA A 66 35.75 8.97 13.99
N LYS A 67 34.77 9.12 13.09
CA LYS A 67 34.82 8.57 11.74
C LYS A 67 35.00 9.68 10.73
N VAL A 68 36.10 9.63 9.98
CA VAL A 68 36.39 10.59 8.91
C VAL A 68 35.75 10.11 7.62
N ILE A 69 34.94 10.97 7.01
CA ILE A 69 34.33 10.75 5.70
C ILE A 69 35.15 11.56 4.69
N LYS A 70 35.65 10.92 3.64
CA LYS A 70 36.43 11.59 2.60
C LYS A 70 35.53 12.03 1.44
N GLU A 71 35.96 13.06 0.74
CA GLU A 71 35.32 13.48 -0.51
C GLU A 71 35.28 12.30 -1.51
N GLY A 72 34.11 12.06 -2.09
CA GLY A 72 33.87 10.93 -3.00
C GLY A 72 33.45 9.61 -2.35
N GLU A 73 33.43 9.50 -1.01
CA GLU A 73 32.90 8.30 -0.35
C GLU A 73 31.37 8.25 -0.37
N VAL A 74 30.82 7.07 -0.68
CA VAL A 74 29.37 6.85 -0.77
C VAL A 74 28.77 6.57 0.61
N LEU A 75 27.89 7.47 1.07
CA LEU A 75 27.25 7.39 2.39
C LEU A 75 25.88 6.71 2.39
N ALA A 76 25.14 6.83 1.31
CA ALA A 76 23.76 6.39 1.20
C ALA A 76 23.40 6.15 -0.27
N THR A 77 22.39 5.32 -0.49
CA THR A 77 21.76 5.14 -1.79
C THR A 77 20.61 6.13 -1.94
N CYS A 78 20.39 6.58 -3.17
CA CYS A 78 19.32 7.50 -3.51
C CYS A 78 18.42 6.82 -4.54
N THR A 79 17.16 6.61 -4.20
CA THR A 79 16.19 5.92 -5.08
C THR A 79 15.12 6.90 -5.54
N PRO A 80 14.88 7.05 -6.86
CA PRO A 80 13.86 7.97 -7.35
C PRO A 80 12.48 7.57 -6.84
N VAL A 81 11.69 8.56 -6.48
CA VAL A 81 10.30 8.42 -6.05
C VAL A 81 9.40 8.76 -7.22
N THR A 82 8.60 7.77 -7.63
CA THR A 82 7.66 7.93 -8.76
C THR A 82 6.32 8.52 -8.34
N CYS A 83 6.03 8.62 -7.03
CA CYS A 83 4.79 9.18 -6.52
C CYS A 83 4.91 9.61 -5.06
N ILE A 84 4.45 10.81 -4.74
CA ILE A 84 4.17 11.23 -3.36
C ILE A 84 2.67 11.30 -3.17
N ASN A 85 2.14 10.47 -2.28
CA ASN A 85 0.78 10.64 -1.78
C ASN A 85 0.77 11.71 -0.70
N ARG A 86 0.42 12.95 -1.08
CA ARG A 86 -0.15 13.88 -0.11
C ARG A 86 -1.55 13.38 0.20
N ILE A 87 -1.70 12.80 1.38
CA ILE A 87 -3.01 12.58 1.99
C ILE A 87 -3.70 13.94 2.01
N PHE A 88 -4.67 14.10 1.12
CA PHE A 88 -5.50 15.30 1.04
C PHE A 88 -6.70 14.97 1.92
N GLN A 89 -6.89 15.73 3.00
CA GLN A 89 -8.15 15.70 3.74
C GLN A 89 -9.28 16.00 2.76
N ALA A 90 -10.13 15.01 2.49
CA ALA A 90 -11.29 15.19 1.64
C ALA A 90 -12.54 14.68 2.34
N THR A 91 -13.43 15.65 2.58
CA THR A 91 -14.89 15.55 2.67
C THR A 91 -15.44 14.55 3.68
N LEU A 92 -15.77 15.13 4.85
CA LEU A 92 -16.65 14.56 5.86
C LEU A 92 -17.96 14.09 5.23
N SER A 93 -18.20 12.79 5.29
CA SER A 93 -19.54 12.22 5.19
C SER A 93 -20.09 12.10 6.61
N GLU A 94 -21.29 12.62 6.86
CA GLU A 94 -21.96 12.70 8.18
C GLU A 94 -22.09 11.34 8.92
N SER A 95 -21.82 10.20 8.26
CA SER A 95 -21.86 8.87 8.84
C SER A 95 -20.63 8.44 9.66
N SER A 96 -19.49 9.14 9.57
CA SER A 96 -18.23 8.64 10.15
C SER A 96 -18.01 9.07 11.60
N ASP A 97 -18.49 10.25 11.97
CA ASP A 97 -18.26 10.79 13.30
C ASP A 97 -19.00 9.97 14.38
N SER A 98 -20.14 9.38 14.05
CA SER A 98 -20.89 8.52 14.98
C SER A 98 -20.12 7.25 15.33
N LEU A 99 -19.56 6.54 14.33
CA LEU A 99 -18.76 5.33 14.54
C LEU A 99 -17.47 5.61 15.32
N ILE A 100 -16.78 6.70 14.99
CA ILE A 100 -15.57 7.10 15.72
C ILE A 100 -15.90 7.42 17.18
N ASN A 101 -17.00 8.13 17.43
CA ASN A 101 -17.44 8.43 18.78
C ASN A 101 -17.84 7.16 19.56
N GLU A 102 -18.51 6.21 18.93
CA GLU A 102 -18.86 4.91 19.52
C GLU A 102 -17.59 4.10 19.90
N LEU A 103 -16.61 4.03 19.00
CA LEU A 103 -15.31 3.38 19.26
C LEU A 103 -14.54 4.03 20.42
N ILE A 104 -14.58 5.36 20.51
CA ILE A 104 -13.93 6.07 21.63
C ILE A 104 -14.69 5.80 22.92
N GLN A 105 -16.03 5.76 22.89
CA GLN A 105 -16.87 5.52 24.07
C GLN A 105 -16.73 4.09 24.60
N SER A 106 -16.57 3.09 23.73
CA SER A 106 -16.37 1.70 24.14
C SER A 106 -14.99 1.42 24.74
N ALA A 107 -14.03 2.32 24.53
CA ALA A 107 -12.69 2.20 25.10
C ALA A 107 -12.59 2.86 26.49
N GLU A 108 -11.88 2.20 27.40
CA GLU A 108 -11.49 2.73 28.71
C GLU A 108 -10.30 3.70 28.56
N LEU A 109 -10.60 4.96 28.25
CA LEU A 109 -9.62 6.01 28.03
C LEU A 109 -9.88 7.21 28.95
N ASP A 110 -8.80 7.86 29.39
CA ASP A 110 -8.89 9.17 30.06
C ASP A 110 -9.28 10.29 29.07
N ASP A 111 -9.67 11.46 29.56
CA ASP A 111 -10.15 12.56 28.71
C ASP A 111 -9.09 13.05 27.70
N LYS A 112 -7.80 13.02 28.07
CA LYS A 112 -6.70 13.44 27.20
C LYS A 112 -6.50 12.41 26.08
N GLN A 113 -6.54 11.13 26.42
CA GLN A 113 -6.46 10.01 25.50
C GLN A 113 -7.65 9.96 24.56
N ARG A 114 -8.88 10.20 25.04
CA ARG A 114 -10.08 10.31 24.20
C ARG A 114 -9.92 11.42 23.16
N SER A 115 -9.44 12.59 23.58
CA SER A 115 -9.18 13.71 22.67
C SER A 115 -8.11 13.38 21.63
N ALA A 116 -7.00 12.75 22.06
CA ALA A 116 -5.91 12.36 21.17
C ALA A 116 -6.34 11.26 20.18
N ALA A 117 -7.06 10.25 20.65
CA ALA A 117 -7.60 9.16 19.84
C ALA A 117 -8.60 9.69 18.81
N GLY A 118 -9.52 10.57 19.20
CA GLY A 118 -10.46 11.19 18.26
C GLY A 118 -9.77 12.00 17.16
N LYS A 119 -8.73 12.78 17.50
CA LYS A 119 -7.91 13.49 16.50
C LYS A 119 -7.23 12.52 15.54
N LEU A 120 -6.67 11.42 16.05
CA LEU A 120 -5.97 10.42 15.25
C LEU A 120 -6.93 9.70 14.29
N LEU A 121 -8.05 9.18 14.81
CA LEU A 121 -9.03 8.42 14.05
C LEU A 121 -9.67 9.26 12.95
N ARG A 122 -10.01 10.52 13.25
CA ARG A 122 -10.48 11.48 12.22
C ARG A 122 -9.39 11.83 11.21
N GLY A 123 -8.14 11.97 11.66
CA GLY A 123 -6.99 12.25 10.79
C GLY A 123 -6.68 11.13 9.79
N PHE A 124 -7.05 9.88 10.11
CA PHE A 124 -6.83 8.70 9.28
C PHE A 124 -8.13 8.00 8.91
N GLU A 125 -9.25 8.71 8.91
CA GLU A 125 -10.59 8.15 8.68
C GLU A 125 -10.69 7.44 7.33
N GLU A 126 -9.92 7.89 6.35
CA GLU A 126 -9.85 7.26 5.04
C GLU A 126 -9.07 5.93 5.05
N LEU A 127 -8.29 5.58 6.06
CA LEU A 127 -7.57 4.30 6.07
C LEU A 127 -8.46 3.14 6.52
N PHE A 128 -9.57 3.43 7.21
CA PHE A 128 -10.44 2.44 7.79
C PHE A 128 -11.62 2.10 6.87
N SER A 129 -11.93 0.81 6.78
CA SER A 129 -13.14 0.30 6.13
C SER A 129 -14.33 0.56 7.04
N ARG A 130 -15.35 1.27 6.54
CA ARG A 130 -16.53 1.64 7.38
C ARG A 130 -17.66 0.63 7.31
N LYS A 131 -17.68 -0.18 6.27
CA LYS A 131 -18.65 -1.25 6.04
C LYS A 131 -17.90 -2.48 5.57
N LEU A 132 -18.56 -3.64 5.70
CA LEU A 132 -18.04 -4.90 5.13
C LEU A 132 -17.85 -4.80 3.61
N ASP A 133 -18.67 -3.99 2.95
CA ASP A 133 -18.64 -3.80 1.49
C ASP A 133 -17.80 -2.58 1.04
N ASP A 134 -17.06 -1.93 1.94
CA ASP A 134 -16.18 -0.77 1.62
C ASP A 134 -14.87 -1.24 0.98
N VAL A 135 -14.98 -1.70 -0.27
CA VAL A 135 -13.86 -2.16 -1.09
C VAL A 135 -13.26 -0.98 -1.84
N ARG A 136 -11.94 -0.83 -1.76
CA ARG A 136 -11.19 0.25 -2.43
C ARG A 136 -10.25 -0.27 -3.49
N ARG A 137 -10.01 0.56 -4.51
CA ARG A 137 -9.09 0.25 -5.62
C ARG A 137 -7.84 1.11 -5.60
N THR A 138 -6.71 0.50 -5.93
CA THR A 138 -5.46 1.21 -6.22
C THR A 138 -5.33 1.48 -7.71
N LYS A 139 -4.90 2.69 -8.08
CA LYS A 139 -4.61 3.05 -9.49
C LYS A 139 -3.13 2.84 -9.85
N MET A 140 -2.32 2.36 -8.92
CA MET A 140 -0.86 2.28 -9.05
C MET A 140 -0.38 1.25 -10.07
N THR A 141 -1.13 0.16 -10.27
CA THR A 141 -0.76 -0.92 -11.19
C THR A 141 -2.02 -1.62 -11.65
N ARG A 142 -2.01 -2.05 -12.92
CA ARG A 142 -2.98 -3.01 -13.44
C ARG A 142 -2.27 -4.35 -13.60
N HIS A 143 -2.85 -5.41 -13.04
CA HIS A 143 -2.32 -6.75 -13.21
C HIS A 143 -2.76 -7.31 -14.58
N ARG A 144 -1.82 -7.91 -15.32
CA ARG A 144 -2.09 -8.68 -16.53
C ARG A 144 -1.71 -10.13 -16.26
N THR A 145 -2.68 -11.03 -16.41
CA THR A 145 -2.42 -12.47 -16.38
C THR A 145 -1.87 -12.89 -17.75
N ASP A 146 -0.68 -13.47 -17.79
CA ASP A 146 -0.11 -14.05 -19.00
C ASP A 146 -0.55 -15.51 -19.14
N THR A 147 -1.36 -15.80 -20.15
CA THR A 147 -1.83 -17.17 -20.46
C THR A 147 -0.93 -17.88 -21.47
N GLY A 148 0.17 -17.26 -21.93
CA GLY A 148 1.05 -17.81 -22.96
C GLY A 148 0.28 -18.18 -24.23
N ASN A 149 0.51 -19.40 -24.74
CA ASN A 149 -0.14 -19.93 -25.94
C ASN A 149 -1.42 -20.74 -25.66
N HIS A 150 -1.99 -20.64 -24.46
CA HIS A 150 -3.16 -21.43 -24.09
C HIS A 150 -4.45 -20.89 -24.74
N LEU A 151 -5.26 -21.79 -25.30
CA LEU A 151 -6.57 -21.47 -25.89
C LEU A 151 -7.64 -21.16 -24.82
N PRO A 152 -8.66 -20.34 -25.10
CA PRO A 152 -9.72 -20.08 -24.13
C PRO A 152 -10.47 -21.34 -23.67
N ILE A 153 -10.73 -21.42 -22.36
CA ILE A 153 -11.55 -22.47 -21.75
C ILE A 153 -12.91 -21.88 -21.39
N LYS A 154 -13.98 -22.42 -22.00
CA LYS A 154 -15.37 -22.07 -21.70
C LYS A 154 -16.09 -23.23 -21.04
N GLN A 155 -16.37 -23.09 -19.75
CA GLN A 155 -17.15 -24.07 -18.99
C GLN A 155 -18.61 -23.63 -18.88
N HIS A 156 -19.53 -24.59 -18.96
CA HIS A 156 -20.96 -24.32 -18.81
C HIS A 156 -21.28 -23.92 -17.34
N PRO A 157 -22.12 -22.88 -17.12
CA PRO A 157 -22.57 -22.52 -15.78
C PRO A 157 -23.29 -23.69 -15.09
N ARG A 158 -23.09 -23.84 -13.78
CA ARG A 158 -23.82 -24.85 -13.00
C ARG A 158 -25.23 -24.35 -12.67
N ARG A 159 -26.21 -25.25 -12.67
CA ARG A 159 -27.57 -24.93 -12.23
C ARG A 159 -27.56 -24.57 -10.75
N LEU A 160 -28.12 -23.39 -10.42
CA LEU A 160 -28.30 -22.96 -9.05
C LEU A 160 -29.65 -23.47 -8.51
N PRO A 161 -29.69 -24.05 -7.29
CA PRO A 161 -30.94 -24.35 -6.62
C PRO A 161 -31.81 -23.10 -6.50
N PHE A 162 -33.13 -23.23 -6.70
CA PHE A 162 -34.05 -22.08 -6.67
C PHE A 162 -33.92 -21.23 -5.40
N ALA A 163 -33.78 -21.88 -4.25
CA ALA A 163 -33.60 -21.21 -2.94
C ALA A 163 -32.34 -20.33 -2.84
N LYS A 164 -31.40 -20.42 -3.79
CA LYS A 164 -30.13 -19.67 -3.81
C LYS A 164 -30.02 -18.68 -4.96
N GLN A 165 -30.97 -18.66 -5.89
CA GLN A 165 -30.91 -17.78 -7.05
C GLN A 165 -31.01 -16.31 -6.66
N GLU A 166 -31.92 -15.97 -5.74
CA GLU A 166 -32.09 -14.61 -5.23
C GLU A 166 -30.85 -14.11 -4.47
N GLU A 167 -30.26 -14.95 -3.62
CA GLU A 167 -29.03 -14.63 -2.90
C GLU A 167 -27.87 -14.32 -3.85
N VAL A 168 -27.68 -15.15 -4.88
CA VAL A 168 -26.64 -14.92 -5.90
C VAL A 168 -26.92 -13.66 -6.69
N ALA A 169 -28.17 -13.38 -7.09
CA ALA A 169 -28.54 -12.18 -7.80
C ALA A 169 -28.22 -10.91 -6.98
N ASN A 170 -28.55 -10.92 -5.69
CA ASN A 170 -28.24 -9.81 -4.77
C ASN A 170 -26.73 -9.60 -4.61
N LEU A 171 -25.94 -10.67 -4.51
CA LEU A 171 -24.47 -10.57 -4.43
C LEU A 171 -23.87 -9.98 -5.71
N LEU A 172 -24.31 -10.45 -6.89
CA LEU A 172 -23.85 -9.91 -8.18
C LEU A 172 -24.20 -8.42 -8.31
N MET A 173 -25.43 -8.03 -7.94
CA MET A 173 -25.86 -6.64 -7.97
C MET A 173 -24.98 -5.76 -7.07
N LYS A 174 -24.70 -6.19 -5.84
CA LYS A 174 -23.81 -5.48 -4.90
C LYS A 174 -22.40 -5.34 -5.46
N MET A 175 -21.82 -6.43 -5.99
CA MET A 175 -20.47 -6.41 -6.56
C MET A 175 -20.38 -5.48 -7.78
N GLN A 176 -21.42 -5.43 -8.61
CA GLN A 176 -21.49 -4.53 -9.76
C GLN A 176 -21.64 -3.06 -9.33
N GLN A 177 -22.51 -2.78 -8.34
CA GLN A 177 -22.66 -1.43 -7.76
C GLN A 177 -21.36 -0.91 -7.15
N ASN A 178 -20.57 -1.81 -6.55
CA ASN A 178 -19.28 -1.49 -5.94
C ASN A 178 -18.11 -1.47 -6.94
N ASP A 179 -18.35 -1.56 -8.25
CA ASP A 179 -17.32 -1.54 -9.30
C ASP A 179 -16.27 -2.65 -9.15
N ILE A 180 -16.67 -3.81 -8.58
CA ILE A 180 -15.83 -5.00 -8.41
C ILE A 180 -15.90 -5.91 -9.65
N ILE A 181 -17.07 -5.98 -10.29
CA ILE A 181 -17.32 -6.75 -11.51
C ILE A 181 -18.05 -5.90 -12.55
N GLU A 182 -17.90 -6.28 -13.81
CA GLU A 182 -18.59 -5.67 -14.94
C GLU A 182 -19.09 -6.75 -15.92
N PRO A 183 -20.17 -6.48 -16.69
CA PRO A 183 -20.56 -7.34 -17.79
C PRO A 183 -19.44 -7.46 -18.84
N SER A 184 -19.19 -8.67 -19.34
CA SER A 184 -18.18 -8.91 -20.37
C SER A 184 -18.60 -10.02 -21.33
N GLU A 185 -18.13 -9.94 -22.56
CA GLU A 185 -18.28 -10.98 -23.59
C GLU A 185 -16.95 -11.73 -23.75
N SER A 186 -16.67 -12.64 -22.82
CA SER A 186 -15.39 -13.36 -22.78
C SER A 186 -15.47 -14.75 -23.43
N PRO A 187 -14.46 -15.18 -24.21
CA PRO A 187 -14.33 -16.57 -24.63
C PRO A 187 -13.93 -17.49 -23.46
N TRP A 188 -13.52 -16.93 -22.32
CA TRP A 188 -13.23 -17.64 -21.09
C TRP A 188 -14.45 -17.60 -20.15
N ALA A 189 -14.85 -18.74 -19.61
CA ALA A 189 -15.91 -18.80 -18.61
C ALA A 189 -15.66 -19.94 -17.62
N SER A 190 -15.85 -19.67 -16.33
CA SER A 190 -15.82 -20.66 -15.25
C SER A 190 -17.12 -20.59 -14.45
N PRO A 191 -17.67 -21.71 -13.97
CA PRO A 191 -18.93 -21.72 -13.25
C PRO A 191 -18.75 -21.14 -11.84
N ILE A 192 -19.75 -20.38 -11.39
CA ILE A 192 -19.82 -19.94 -9.99
C ILE A 192 -20.25 -21.10 -9.08
N ILE A 193 -19.74 -21.09 -7.85
CA ILE A 193 -20.11 -22.04 -6.80
C ILE A 193 -20.38 -21.23 -5.53
N LEU A 194 -21.56 -21.44 -4.93
CA LEU A 194 -21.92 -20.81 -3.67
C LEU A 194 -21.43 -21.68 -2.51
N VAL A 195 -20.59 -21.11 -1.65
CA VAL A 195 -20.07 -21.78 -0.46
C VAL A 195 -20.48 -20.95 0.75
N ARG A 196 -21.18 -21.59 1.70
CA ARG A 196 -21.46 -20.96 2.99
C ARG A 196 -20.19 -20.98 3.83
N LYS A 197 -19.73 -19.81 4.26
CA LYS A 197 -18.77 -19.76 5.35
C LYS A 197 -19.47 -20.15 6.64
N LYS A 198 -18.72 -20.75 7.56
CA LYS A 198 -19.19 -20.96 8.93
C LYS A 198 -19.31 -19.58 9.58
N ASP A 199 -20.34 -19.39 10.38
CA ASP A 199 -20.41 -18.24 11.26
C ASP A 199 -19.29 -18.39 12.32
N ASP A 200 -18.50 -17.33 12.50
CA ASP A 200 -17.44 -17.26 13.52
C ASP A 200 -18.04 -17.24 14.92
#